data_AF-A0A418XGY1-F1
#
_entry.id   AF-A0A418XGY1-F1
#
_cell.length_a   1.000
_cell.length_b   1.000
_cell.length_c   1.000
_cell.angle_alpha   90.00
_cell.angle_beta   90.00
_cell.angle_gamma   90.00
#
_symmetry.space_group_name_H-M   'P 1'
#
loop_
_entity.id
_entity.type
_entity.pdbx_description
1 polymer ?
#
loop_
_entity_poly.entity_id
_entity_poly.type
_entity_poly.pdbx_seq_one_letter_code
_entity_poly.pdbx_strand_id
1 'polypeptide(L)'
;MKALQDKSQATEVIAHDVSPLTVNTDAGAYSKLGWIIVLAGVGGFLLWALLAPLDKGVPMSGAVTAESNRKQVQHLQGGTIQQILVKDGDVVKAGQVLVRMNPVMAKSASDITSGQYLTVRATEARLLAERDGAKKLTFPAELQNDQADPRLAELKSLQSQLFVSRQSSLQSELGAYDENIAGLKLQMQ
;
A
#
# COMPACT_ATOMS: atom_id res chain seq x y z
N MET A 1 -47.87 -141.52 -0.36
CA MET A 1 -47.38 -140.62 -1.43
C MET A 1 -46.08 -139.99 -0.94
N LYS A 2 -45.05 -140.08 -1.79
CA LYS A 2 -43.64 -139.64 -1.73
C LYS A 2 -43.20 -138.66 -0.63
N ALA A 3 -42.25 -139.11 0.19
CA ALA A 3 -41.16 -138.29 0.74
C ALA A 3 -39.84 -138.99 0.39
N LEU A 4 -39.00 -138.34 -0.44
CA LEU A 4 -37.65 -138.75 -0.83
C LEU A 4 -36.68 -137.75 -0.16
N GLN A 5 -35.79 -138.16 0.73
CA GLN A 5 -34.46 -138.74 0.49
C GLN A 5 -33.37 -137.68 0.25
N ASP A 6 -32.68 -137.35 1.36
CA ASP A 6 -31.23 -137.17 1.56
C ASP A 6 -30.30 -137.01 0.33
N LYS A 7 -29.57 -135.88 0.23
CA LYS A 7 -28.09 -135.82 0.40
C LYS A 7 -27.48 -134.43 0.15
N SER A 8 -26.62 -134.04 1.08
CA SER A 8 -25.52 -133.07 0.96
C SER A 8 -24.62 -133.37 -0.24
N GLN A 9 -24.19 -132.32 -0.99
CA GLN A 9 -22.80 -132.05 -1.39
C GLN A 9 -22.62 -130.58 -1.83
N ALA A 10 -21.47 -130.01 -1.44
CA ALA A 10 -21.02 -128.63 -1.66
C ALA A 10 -20.74 -128.30 -3.13
N THR A 11 -20.86 -127.03 -3.55
CA THR A 11 -20.29 -126.52 -4.82
C THR A 11 -20.10 -124.99 -4.81
N GLU A 12 -18.89 -124.61 -5.25
CA GLU A 12 -18.38 -123.35 -5.82
C GLU A 12 -18.44 -122.01 -5.07
N VAL A 13 -17.26 -121.64 -4.54
CA VAL A 13 -16.83 -120.25 -4.37
C VAL A 13 -16.47 -119.71 -5.76
N ILE A 14 -17.30 -118.82 -6.30
CA ILE A 14 -17.00 -118.08 -7.52
C ILE A 14 -15.93 -117.03 -7.19
N ALA A 15 -14.69 -117.27 -7.62
CA ALA A 15 -13.65 -116.25 -7.62
C ALA A 15 -13.98 -115.19 -8.68
N HIS A 16 -14.18 -113.95 -8.25
CA HIS A 16 -14.31 -112.80 -9.15
C HIS A 16 -12.94 -112.48 -9.76
N ASP A 17 -12.81 -112.60 -11.08
CA ASP A 17 -11.66 -112.09 -11.82
C ASP A 17 -11.70 -110.55 -11.75
N VAL A 18 -10.79 -109.97 -10.97
CA VAL A 18 -10.61 -108.52 -10.89
C VAL A 18 -9.46 -108.10 -11.80
N SER A 19 -9.81 -107.53 -12.95
CA SER A 19 -8.85 -106.81 -13.80
C SER A 19 -8.16 -105.73 -12.98
N PRO A 20 -6.81 -105.65 -12.94
CA PRO A 20 -6.15 -104.60 -12.20
C PRO A 20 -6.41 -103.26 -12.91
N LEU A 21 -7.15 -102.35 -12.26
CA LEU A 21 -7.15 -100.95 -12.65
C LEU A 21 -5.72 -100.42 -12.48
N THR A 22 -5.01 -100.22 -13.58
CA THR A 22 -3.76 -99.46 -13.56
C THR A 22 -4.11 -98.00 -13.28
N VAL A 23 -4.12 -97.62 -12.00
CA VAL A 23 -4.28 -96.23 -11.56
C VAL A 23 -3.04 -95.46 -11.99
N ASN A 24 -3.18 -94.73 -13.08
CA ASN A 24 -2.16 -93.81 -13.56
C ASN A 24 -2.00 -92.69 -12.52
N THR A 25 -1.00 -92.86 -11.65
CA THR A 25 -0.65 -91.94 -10.56
C THR A 25 0.41 -90.95 -11.07
N ASP A 26 0.26 -90.46 -12.31
CA ASP A 26 1.16 -89.42 -12.82
C ASP A 26 0.69 -88.04 -12.31
N ALA A 27 0.94 -87.80 -11.03
CA ALA A 27 0.64 -86.55 -10.32
C ALA A 27 1.45 -85.34 -10.86
N GLY A 28 2.38 -85.57 -11.80
CA GLY A 28 3.20 -84.55 -12.42
C GLY A 28 2.40 -83.57 -13.27
N ALA A 29 1.38 -84.02 -14.00
CA ALA A 29 0.57 -83.15 -14.86
C ALA A 29 -0.26 -82.15 -14.05
N TYR A 30 -0.90 -82.60 -12.97
CA TYR A 30 -1.72 -81.76 -12.10
C TYR A 30 -0.88 -80.82 -11.23
N SER A 31 0.31 -81.25 -10.79
CA SER A 31 1.24 -80.38 -10.05
C SER A 31 1.79 -79.25 -10.91
N LYS A 32 2.11 -79.53 -12.19
CA LYS A 32 2.53 -78.50 -13.16
C LYS A 32 1.41 -77.51 -13.44
N LEU A 33 0.17 -77.99 -13.57
CA LEU A 33 -1.01 -77.13 -13.75
C LEU A 33 -1.24 -76.21 -12.55
N GLY A 34 -1.10 -76.74 -11.33
CA GLY A 34 -1.17 -75.95 -10.09
C GLY A 34 -0.11 -74.84 -10.05
N TRP A 35 1.13 -75.14 -10.39
CA TRP A 35 2.21 -74.16 -10.44
C TRP A 35 2.00 -73.06 -11.48
N ILE A 36 1.44 -73.37 -12.65
CA ILE A 36 1.13 -72.38 -13.68
C ILE A 36 0.05 -71.41 -13.19
N ILE A 37 -0.99 -71.90 -12.52
CA ILE A 37 -2.06 -71.06 -11.96
C ILE A 37 -1.50 -70.12 -10.90
N VAL A 38 -0.63 -70.61 -10.02
CA VAL A 38 0.03 -69.78 -9.00
C VAL A 38 0.91 -68.71 -9.65
N LEU A 39 1.73 -69.08 -10.64
CA LEU A 39 2.58 -68.15 -11.37
C LEU A 39 1.77 -67.08 -12.11
N ALA A 40 0.65 -67.47 -12.74
CA ALA A 40 -0.24 -66.53 -13.42
C ALA A 40 -0.93 -65.57 -12.44
N GLY A 41 -1.41 -66.08 -11.30
CA GLY A 41 -2.06 -65.25 -10.27
C GLY A 41 -1.09 -64.28 -9.61
N VAL A 42 0.05 -64.76 -9.14
CA VAL A 42 1.07 -63.94 -8.48
C VAL A 42 1.71 -62.97 -9.48
N GLY A 43 2.06 -63.45 -10.68
CA GLY A 43 2.63 -62.62 -11.74
C GLY A 43 1.67 -61.51 -12.19
N GLY A 44 0.40 -61.84 -12.39
CA GLY A 44 -0.63 -60.87 -12.75
C GLY A 44 -0.83 -59.80 -11.68
N PHE A 45 -0.88 -60.20 -10.40
CA PHE A 45 -1.01 -59.28 -9.28
C PHE A 45 0.19 -58.33 -9.16
N LEU A 46 1.42 -58.85 -9.27
CA LEU A 46 2.64 -58.04 -9.21
C LEU A 46 2.74 -57.07 -10.38
N LEU A 47 2.40 -57.52 -11.60
CA LEU A 47 2.40 -56.67 -12.78
C LEU A 47 1.40 -55.52 -12.64
N TRP A 48 0.21 -55.81 -12.11
CA TRP A 48 -0.80 -54.80 -11.83
C TRP A 48 -0.34 -53.83 -10.72
N ALA A 49 0.23 -54.33 -9.63
CA ALA A 49 0.71 -53.51 -8.52
C ALA A 49 1.85 -52.56 -8.94
N LEU A 50 2.69 -52.96 -9.89
CA LEU A 50 3.77 -52.12 -10.45
C LEU A 50 3.25 -51.03 -11.40
N LEU A 51 2.19 -51.32 -12.15
CA LEU A 51 1.59 -50.36 -13.09
C LEU A 51 0.53 -49.47 -12.45
N ALA A 52 0.02 -49.83 -11.27
CA ALA A 52 -1.00 -49.07 -10.57
C ALA A 52 -0.42 -47.73 -10.08
N PRO A 53 -0.91 -46.58 -10.60
CA PRO A 53 -0.48 -45.28 -10.11
C PRO A 53 -0.98 -45.08 -8.67
N LEU A 54 -0.05 -45.02 -7.72
CA LEU A 54 -0.34 -44.65 -6.33
C LEU A 54 -0.25 -43.12 -6.21
N ASP A 55 -1.29 -42.43 -6.68
CA ASP A 55 -1.40 -40.98 -6.50
C ASP A 55 -1.71 -40.66 -5.03
N LYS A 56 -0.65 -40.38 -4.26
CA LYS A 56 -0.78 -39.85 -2.90
C LYS A 56 -0.90 -38.33 -2.96
N GLY A 57 -2.13 -37.84 -3.11
CA GLY A 57 -2.43 -36.44 -2.84
C GLY A 57 -2.44 -36.20 -1.33
N VAL A 58 -1.42 -35.52 -0.80
CA VAL A 58 -1.49 -34.97 0.56
C VAL A 58 -2.17 -33.61 0.45
N PRO A 59 -3.40 -33.41 0.99
CA PRO A 59 -4.01 -32.10 1.02
C PRO A 59 -3.22 -31.22 2.00
N MET A 60 -2.36 -30.34 1.48
CA MET A 60 -1.69 -29.32 2.26
C MET A 60 -2.47 -28.00 2.14
N SER A 61 -2.96 -27.50 3.28
CA SER A 61 -3.54 -26.17 3.37
C SER A 61 -2.42 -25.12 3.40
N GLY A 62 -1.96 -24.68 2.23
CA GLY A 62 -1.05 -23.53 2.11
C GLY A 62 -1.86 -22.23 2.01
N ALA A 63 -1.65 -21.30 2.94
CA ALA A 63 -2.21 -19.95 2.84
C ALA A 63 -1.17 -19.01 2.22
N VAL A 64 -1.41 -18.57 0.97
CA VAL A 64 -0.61 -17.51 0.34
C VAL A 64 -1.10 -16.17 0.88
N THR A 65 -0.42 -15.66 1.90
CA THR A 65 -0.67 -14.30 2.39
C THR A 65 0.27 -13.36 1.66
N ALA A 66 -0.27 -12.39 0.90
CA ALA A 66 0.55 -11.33 0.35
C ALA A 66 1.17 -10.54 1.51
N GLU A 67 2.49 -10.35 1.50
CA GLU A 67 3.19 -9.48 2.45
C GLU A 67 2.79 -8.02 2.16
N SER A 68 1.62 -7.65 2.67
CA SER A 68 1.04 -6.33 2.47
C SER A 68 1.66 -5.36 3.46
N ASN A 69 2.65 -4.59 2.99
CA ASN A 69 3.16 -3.43 3.70
C ASN A 69 2.13 -2.29 3.64
N ARG A 70 1.01 -2.46 4.37
CA ARG A 70 -0.06 -1.45 4.45
C ARG A 70 0.44 -0.24 5.23
N LYS A 71 0.74 0.85 4.53
CA LYS A 71 1.04 2.15 5.14
C LYS A 71 -0.23 3.00 5.17
N GLN A 72 -0.66 3.41 6.36
CA GLN A 72 -1.76 4.36 6.49
C GLN A 72 -1.27 5.75 6.12
N VAL A 73 -1.91 6.37 5.12
CA VAL A 73 -1.64 7.77 4.74
C VAL A 73 -2.62 8.65 5.50
N GLN A 74 -2.11 9.45 6.44
CA GLN A 74 -2.89 10.35 7.28
C GLN A 74 -2.38 11.78 7.11
N HIS A 75 -3.28 12.74 6.90
CA HIS A 75 -2.90 14.16 6.86
C HIS A 75 -2.63 14.67 8.29
N LEU A 76 -1.59 15.49 8.43
CA LEU A 76 -1.06 15.97 9.72
C LEU A 76 -1.92 17.06 10.38
N GLN A 77 -2.65 17.85 9.59
CA GLN A 77 -3.06 19.19 10.03
C GLN A 77 -4.58 19.43 10.17
N GLY A 78 -5.42 18.40 9.98
CA GLY A 78 -6.87 18.62 9.93
C GLY A 78 -7.30 19.30 8.62
N GLY A 79 -8.57 19.16 8.21
CA GLY A 79 -9.15 19.98 7.14
C GLY A 79 -10.24 19.29 6.31
N THR A 80 -10.96 20.09 5.52
CA THR A 80 -12.04 19.59 4.66
C THR A 80 -11.48 19.04 3.36
N ILE A 81 -11.86 17.81 3.01
CA ILE A 81 -11.52 17.20 1.72
C ILE A 81 -12.35 17.88 0.63
N GLN A 82 -11.70 18.38 -0.42
CA GLN A 82 -12.37 18.91 -1.59
C GLN A 82 -12.67 17.81 -2.60
N GLN A 83 -11.70 16.93 -2.85
CA GLN A 83 -11.83 15.87 -3.84
C GLN A 83 -10.90 14.68 -3.52
N ILE A 84 -11.40 13.47 -3.74
CA ILE A 84 -10.61 12.23 -3.74
C ILE A 84 -10.37 11.85 -5.20
N LEU A 85 -9.10 11.63 -5.58
CA LEU A 85 -8.67 11.44 -6.99
C LEU A 85 -8.46 9.98 -7.36
N VAL A 86 -8.69 9.07 -6.42
CA VAL A 86 -8.46 7.62 -6.55
C VAL A 86 -9.66 6.84 -6.03
N LYS A 87 -9.84 5.63 -6.54
CA LYS A 87 -10.88 4.68 -6.11
C LYS A 87 -10.25 3.47 -5.43
N ASP A 88 -11.07 2.73 -4.70
CA ASP A 88 -10.64 1.49 -4.07
C ASP A 88 -10.15 0.48 -5.13
N GLY A 89 -8.93 -0.03 -4.95
CA GLY A 89 -8.30 -0.96 -5.88
C GLY A 89 -7.41 -0.31 -6.95
N ASP A 90 -7.34 1.02 -7.03
CA ASP A 90 -6.46 1.71 -7.97
C ASP A 90 -4.97 1.53 -7.60
N VAL A 91 -4.14 1.21 -8.60
CA VAL A 91 -2.68 1.15 -8.45
C VAL A 91 -2.11 2.56 -8.54
N VAL A 92 -1.43 3.00 -7.47
CA VAL A 92 -0.88 4.36 -7.35
C VAL A 92 0.65 4.35 -7.32
N LYS A 93 1.26 5.42 -7.82
CA LYS A 93 2.72 5.63 -7.78
C LYS A 93 3.12 6.51 -6.59
N ALA A 94 4.35 6.37 -6.12
CA ALA A 94 4.91 7.26 -5.11
C ALA A 94 4.89 8.72 -5.61
N GLY A 95 4.41 9.65 -4.78
CA GLY A 95 4.26 11.06 -5.12
C GLY A 95 2.99 11.42 -5.90
N GLN A 96 2.15 10.44 -6.25
CA GLN A 96 0.86 10.72 -6.89
C GLN A 96 -0.10 11.41 -5.91
N VAL A 97 -0.77 12.47 -6.37
CA VAL A 97 -1.78 13.17 -5.57
C VAL A 97 -3.02 12.29 -5.45
N LEU A 98 -3.32 11.87 -4.23
CA LEU A 98 -4.47 10.98 -3.93
C LEU A 98 -5.72 11.76 -3.53
N VAL A 99 -5.53 12.85 -2.78
CA VAL A 99 -6.60 13.66 -2.20
C VAL A 99 -6.23 15.13 -2.33
N ARG A 100 -7.20 15.97 -2.68
CA ARG A 100 -7.09 17.42 -2.66
C ARG A 100 -7.91 17.98 -1.51
N MET A 101 -7.26 18.76 -0.65
CA MET A 101 -7.91 19.47 0.45
C MET A 101 -8.45 20.82 -0.01
N ASN A 102 -9.44 21.35 0.71
CA ASN A 102 -9.96 22.68 0.47
C ASN A 102 -8.86 23.73 0.78
N PRO A 103 -8.40 24.50 -0.23
CA PRO A 103 -7.29 25.42 -0.05
C PRO A 103 -7.69 26.74 0.63
N VAL A 104 -8.99 27.01 0.85
CA VAL A 104 -9.48 28.33 1.30
C VAL A 104 -8.79 28.79 2.58
N MET A 105 -8.78 27.96 3.63
CA MET A 105 -8.18 28.35 4.92
C MET A 105 -6.67 28.61 4.81
N ALA A 106 -5.94 27.71 4.13
CA ALA A 106 -4.50 27.84 3.94
C ALA A 106 -4.15 29.07 3.09
N LYS A 107 -4.92 29.31 2.02
CA LYS A 107 -4.77 30.46 1.15
C LYS A 107 -5.06 31.77 1.89
N SER A 108 -6.16 31.84 2.63
CA SER A 108 -6.49 33.03 3.43
C SER A 108 -5.42 33.33 4.48
N ALA A 109 -4.91 32.32 5.19
CA ALA A 109 -3.83 32.50 6.15
C ALA A 109 -2.54 33.01 5.48
N SER A 110 -2.21 32.46 4.31
CA SER A 110 -1.08 32.92 3.50
C SER A 110 -1.26 34.37 3.04
N ASP A 111 -2.44 34.73 2.54
CA ASP A 111 -2.75 36.06 2.03
C ASP A 111 -2.70 37.12 3.14
N ILE A 112 -3.21 36.80 4.35
CA ILE A 112 -3.13 37.67 5.53
C ILE A 112 -1.67 37.89 5.93
N THR A 113 -0.90 36.81 6.06
CA THR A 113 0.50 36.88 6.48
C THR A 113 1.34 37.64 5.47
N SER A 114 1.09 37.43 4.17
CA SER A 114 1.76 38.15 3.09
C SER A 114 1.42 39.64 3.12
N GLY A 115 0.15 39.99 3.35
CA GLY A 115 -0.26 41.39 3.52
C GLY A 115 0.43 42.07 4.70
N GLN A 116 0.48 41.42 5.86
CA GLN A 116 1.17 41.92 7.06
C GLN A 116 2.68 42.10 6.80
N TYR A 117 3.31 41.13 6.14
CA TYR A 117 4.70 41.21 5.74
C TYR A 117 4.98 42.45 4.90
N LEU A 118 4.18 42.69 3.85
CA LEU A 118 4.33 43.87 2.99
C LEU A 118 4.17 45.17 3.78
N THR A 119 3.17 45.27 4.65
CA THR A 119 2.96 46.45 5.51
C THR A 119 4.15 46.73 6.41
N VAL A 120 4.68 45.71 7.08
CA VAL A 120 5.83 45.87 7.98
C VAL A 120 7.08 46.26 7.19
N ARG A 121 7.34 45.63 6.05
CA ARG A 121 8.52 45.95 5.22
C ARG A 121 8.47 47.36 4.62
N ALA A 122 7.29 47.83 4.21
CA ALA A 122 7.12 49.20 3.73
C ALA A 122 7.31 50.21 4.87
N THR A 123 6.83 49.88 6.07
CA THR A 123 7.01 50.70 7.27
C THR A 123 8.48 50.76 7.68
N GLU A 124 9.17 49.62 7.66
CA GLU A 124 10.61 49.52 7.92
C GLU A 124 11.41 50.41 6.96
N ALA A 125 11.14 50.32 5.65
CA ALA A 125 11.80 51.17 4.66
C ALA A 125 11.64 52.67 4.97
N ARG A 126 10.44 53.09 5.38
CA ARG A 126 10.19 54.47 5.84
C ARG A 126 10.99 54.81 7.08
N LEU A 127 10.96 53.96 8.10
CA LEU A 127 11.66 54.20 9.36
C LEU A 127 13.18 54.25 9.18
N LEU A 128 13.75 53.41 8.31
CA LEU A 128 15.17 53.47 7.96
C LEU A 128 15.51 54.78 7.26
N ALA A 129 14.68 55.22 6.31
CA ALA A 129 14.86 56.51 5.64
C ALA A 129 14.76 57.70 6.62
N GLU A 130 13.83 57.66 7.58
CA GLU A 130 13.70 58.68 8.63
C GLU A 130 14.91 58.68 9.57
N ARG A 131 15.35 57.50 10.02
CA ARG A 131 16.53 57.34 10.89
C ARG A 131 17.80 57.90 10.24
N ASP A 132 17.99 57.61 8.95
CA ASP A 132 19.19 58.00 8.22
C ASP A 132 19.11 59.44 7.69
N GLY A 133 18.00 60.17 7.95
CA GLY A 133 17.78 61.54 7.47
C GLY A 133 17.75 61.64 5.94
N ALA A 134 17.34 60.57 5.26
CA ALA A 134 17.34 60.51 3.81
C ALA A 134 16.40 61.56 3.20
N LYS A 135 16.75 62.09 2.02
CA LYS A 135 15.89 63.06 1.29
C LYS A 135 14.73 62.41 0.55
N LYS A 136 14.82 61.10 0.27
CA LYS A 136 13.84 60.36 -0.53
C LYS A 136 13.64 58.98 0.05
N LEU A 137 12.37 58.55 0.12
CA LEU A 137 12.01 57.20 0.47
C LEU A 137 12.33 56.25 -0.68
N THR A 138 13.14 55.23 -0.42
CA THR A 138 13.45 54.17 -1.38
C THR A 138 12.98 52.84 -0.80
N PHE A 139 12.11 52.13 -1.53
CA PHE A 139 11.65 50.82 -1.12
C PHE A 139 12.64 49.72 -1.54
N PRO A 140 12.82 48.65 -0.75
CA PRO A 140 13.65 47.51 -1.12
C PRO A 140 13.12 46.78 -2.37
N ALA A 141 14.00 46.07 -3.08
CA ALA A 141 13.70 45.39 -4.36
C ALA A 141 12.52 44.42 -4.27
N GLU A 142 12.36 43.75 -3.13
CA GLU A 142 11.22 42.87 -2.83
C GLU A 142 9.86 43.57 -3.01
N LEU A 143 9.77 44.85 -2.63
CA LEU A 143 8.56 45.64 -2.80
C LEU A 143 8.50 46.27 -4.19
N GLN A 144 9.59 46.37 -4.95
CA GLN A 144 9.61 47.02 -6.26
C GLN A 144 8.99 46.15 -7.37
N ASN A 145 9.20 44.83 -7.30
CA ASN A 145 8.82 43.89 -8.37
C ASN A 145 7.31 43.59 -8.43
N ASP A 146 6.58 43.80 -7.35
CA ASP A 146 5.14 43.48 -7.26
C ASP A 146 4.24 44.63 -7.73
N GLN A 147 4.58 45.30 -8.84
CA GLN A 147 3.74 46.39 -9.41
C GLN A 147 2.32 45.95 -9.80
N ALA A 148 2.03 44.64 -9.83
CA ALA A 148 0.73 44.09 -10.21
C ALA A 148 -0.32 44.08 -9.09
N ASP A 149 0.04 44.21 -7.79
CA ASP A 149 -0.94 44.24 -6.69
C ASP A 149 -1.36 45.69 -6.37
N PRO A 150 -2.64 46.07 -6.60
CA PRO A 150 -3.15 47.40 -6.27
C PRO A 150 -2.94 47.78 -4.80
N ARG A 151 -3.02 46.82 -3.88
CA ARG A 151 -2.84 47.06 -2.44
C ARG A 151 -1.43 47.50 -2.10
N LEU A 152 -0.43 46.97 -2.82
CA LEU A 152 0.96 47.37 -2.62
C LEU A 152 1.22 48.77 -3.16
N ALA A 153 0.60 49.15 -4.28
CA ALA A 153 0.69 50.51 -4.81
C ALA A 153 0.10 51.54 -3.82
N GLU A 154 -1.07 51.24 -3.24
CA GLU A 154 -1.68 52.06 -2.19
C GLU A 154 -0.81 52.14 -0.93
N LEU A 155 -0.27 51.01 -0.47
CA LEU A 155 0.62 50.98 0.69
C LEU A 155 1.88 51.84 0.46
N LYS A 156 2.50 51.76 -0.71
CA LYS A 156 3.68 52.58 -1.05
C LYS A 156 3.34 54.06 -1.09
N SER A 157 2.20 54.43 -1.67
CA SER A 157 1.78 55.83 -1.74
C SER A 157 1.50 56.39 -0.35
N LEU A 158 0.80 55.62 0.50
CA LEU A 158 0.54 55.95 1.90
C LEU A 158 1.85 56.19 2.67
N GLN A 159 2.81 55.25 2.60
CA GLN A 159 4.08 55.38 3.31
C GLN A 159 4.91 56.57 2.81
N SER A 160 4.85 56.85 1.50
CA SER A 160 5.53 58.01 0.90
C SER A 160 4.92 59.33 1.37
N GLN A 161 3.59 59.42 1.45
CA GLN A 161 2.89 60.58 1.97
C GLN A 161 3.21 60.81 3.46
N LEU A 162 3.20 59.75 4.27
CA LEU A 162 3.57 59.82 5.69
C LEU A 162 5.02 60.29 5.88
N PHE A 163 5.95 59.79 5.06
CA PHE A 163 7.34 60.21 5.09
C PHE A 163 7.50 61.72 4.84
N VAL A 164 6.88 62.23 3.76
CA VAL A 164 6.94 63.66 3.41
C VAL A 164 6.28 64.53 4.49
N SER A 165 5.13 64.09 5.02
CA SER A 165 4.43 64.80 6.09
C SER A 165 5.30 64.93 7.35
N ARG A 166 5.94 63.84 7.78
CA ARG A 166 6.84 63.84 8.93
C ARG A 166 8.07 64.71 8.73
N GLN A 167 8.68 64.63 7.55
CA GLN A 167 9.84 65.46 7.21
C GLN A 167 9.49 66.95 7.23
N SER A 168 8.34 67.33 6.65
CA SER A 168 7.85 68.72 6.65
C SER A 168 7.55 69.24 8.06
N SER A 169 6.93 68.41 8.90
CA SER A 169 6.66 68.73 10.30
C SER A 169 7.95 68.98 11.08
N LEU A 170 8.94 68.10 10.93
CA LEU A 170 10.25 68.25 11.58
C LEU A 170 10.97 69.54 11.12
N GLN A 171 10.93 69.83 9.82
CA GLN A 171 11.55 71.05 9.29
C GLN A 171 10.88 72.33 9.80
N SER A 172 9.55 72.30 9.92
CA SER A 172 8.78 73.43 10.44
C SER A 172 9.05 73.66 11.93
N GLU A 173 9.20 72.59 12.71
CA GLU A 173 9.55 72.65 14.13
C GLU A 173 10.97 73.20 14.33
N LEU A 174 11.95 72.73 13.55
CA LEU A 174 13.31 73.27 13.57
C LEU A 174 13.35 74.76 13.19
N GLY A 175 12.62 75.15 12.15
CA GLY A 175 12.54 76.55 11.74
C GLY A 175 11.91 77.46 12.81
N ALA A 176 10.92 76.97 13.55
CA ALA A 176 10.34 77.72 14.67
C ALA A 176 11.32 77.90 15.83
N TYR A 177 12.14 76.88 16.14
CA TYR A 177 13.20 77.00 17.14
C TYR A 177 14.30 77.97 16.69
N ASP A 178 14.71 77.93 15.43
CA ASP A 178 15.71 78.86 14.88
C ASP A 178 15.24 80.32 14.98
N GLU A 179 13.97 80.59 14.66
CA GLU A 179 13.37 81.92 14.79
C GLU A 179 13.29 82.37 16.25
N ASN A 180 12.95 81.46 17.16
CA ASN A 180 12.95 81.74 18.61
C ASN A 180 14.34 82.11 19.12
N ILE A 181 15.37 81.36 18.73
CA ILE A 181 16.78 81.63 19.08
C ILE A 181 17.23 82.98 18.51
N ALA A 182 16.85 83.31 17.27
CA ALA A 182 17.15 84.59 16.65
C ALA A 182 16.50 85.76 17.42
N GLY A 183 15.23 85.61 17.80
CA GLY A 183 14.51 86.59 18.61
C GLY A 183 15.14 86.81 19.99
N LEU A 184 15.54 85.74 20.68
CA LEU A 184 16.21 85.84 21.98
C LEU A 184 17.58 86.52 21.88
N LYS A 185 18.36 86.26 20.82
CA LYS A 185 19.65 86.94 20.60
C LYS A 185 19.50 88.44 20.40
N LEU A 186 18.45 88.87 19.70
CA LEU A 186 18.16 90.31 19.50
C LEU A 186 17.79 91.03 20.81
N GLN A 187 17.19 90.34 21.78
CA GLN A 187 16.86 90.92 23.09
C GLN A 187 18.07 91.08 24.02
N MET A 188 19.17 90.36 23.77
CA MET A 188 20.38 90.42 24.59
C MET A 188 21.38 91.49 24.14
N GLN A 189 21.16 92.13 22.99
CA GLN A 189 21.95 93.26 22.49
C GLN A 189 21.30 94.59 22.84
#